data_AF-A0A7S1VV13-F1
#
_entry.id   AF-A0A7S1VV13-F1
#
_cell.length_a   1.000
_cell.length_b   1.000
_cell.length_c   1.000
_cell.angle_alpha   90.00
_cell.angle_beta   90.00
_cell.angle_gamma   90.00
#
_symmetry.space_group_name_H-M   'P 1'
#
loop_
_entity.id
_entity.type
_entity.pdbx_description
1 polymer ?
#
loop_
_entity_poly.entity_id
_entity_poly.type
_entity_poly.pdbx_seq_one_letter_code
_entity_poly.pdbx_strand_id
1 'polypeptide(L)'
;MSGNDALDAVPPLYLIGMEGFWGTFFCVTVLYPIAFFVPGDDHGSYENFENTWYMLMHTRSIQIMFGVYFVAIFGYNLFAVLVTFLMNSIWHAILDNFRPITVWIVDLTLFYLLAGAFGAPWDNRWSWLQLGGMIVLLYGTAIYNAPNAGSIPLKGTWYAFGMNFTNEYDTIRMEQHEAAMDAEFEARMIAKKRNNSSFMGERSPFLSKAASLAATRPAATNSSNGGTFV
;
A
#
# COMPACT_ATOMS: atom_id res chain seq x y z
N MET A 1 7.41 -19.90 5.14
CA MET A 1 7.91 -18.51 5.32
C MET A 1 8.63 -18.45 6.65
N SER A 2 9.94 -18.24 6.62
CA SER A 2 10.79 -18.23 7.81
C SER A 2 10.66 -16.89 8.51
N GLY A 3 10.69 -16.84 9.84
CA GLY A 3 10.46 -15.63 10.66
C GLY A 3 11.45 -14.48 10.47
N ASN A 4 12.29 -14.52 9.43
CA ASN A 4 13.24 -13.49 9.06
C ASN A 4 12.64 -12.52 8.02
N ASP A 5 11.65 -12.96 7.24
CA ASP A 5 11.06 -12.18 6.15
C ASP A 5 10.15 -11.02 6.65
N ALA A 6 9.76 -11.06 7.93
CA ALA A 6 8.95 -10.04 8.57
C ALA A 6 9.76 -8.83 9.09
N LEU A 7 11.09 -8.93 9.15
CA LEU A 7 11.97 -7.85 9.61
C LEU A 7 12.44 -6.92 8.47
N ASP A 8 12.25 -7.33 7.21
CA ASP A 8 12.75 -6.59 6.02
C ASP A 8 11.65 -5.86 5.24
N ALA A 9 10.40 -5.85 5.75
CA ALA A 9 9.33 -5.06 5.16
C ALA A 9 9.49 -3.58 5.56
N VAL A 10 10.08 -2.78 4.66
CA VAL A 10 10.22 -1.34 4.84
C VAL A 10 8.84 -0.70 5.05
N PRO A 11 8.63 0.06 6.15
CA PRO A 11 7.36 0.73 6.39
C PRO A 11 6.98 1.64 5.21
N PRO A 12 5.72 1.62 4.73
CA PRO A 12 5.25 2.46 3.63
C PRO A 12 5.56 3.95 3.79
N LEU A 13 5.50 4.42 5.04
CA LEU A 13 5.78 5.81 5.39
C LEU A 13 7.27 6.18 5.23
N TYR A 14 8.18 5.22 5.42
CA TYR A 14 9.60 5.45 5.18
C TYR A 14 9.89 5.53 3.68
N LEU A 15 9.27 4.67 2.89
CA LEU A 15 9.42 4.66 1.43
C LEU A 15 8.99 6.00 0.82
N ILE A 16 7.81 6.51 1.15
CA ILE A 16 7.33 7.81 0.65
C ILE A 16 8.21 8.99 1.12
N GLY A 17 8.76 8.91 2.35
CA GLY A 17 9.69 9.91 2.84
C GLY A 17 10.98 9.94 2.02
N MET A 18 11.50 8.77 1.66
CA MET A 18 12.71 8.65 0.82
C MET A 18 12.46 9.10 -0.62
N GLU A 19 11.30 8.77 -1.21
CA GLU A 19 10.91 9.27 -2.54
C GLU A 19 10.78 10.79 -2.57
N GLY A 20 10.12 11.39 -1.58
CA GLY A 20 9.99 12.84 -1.46
C GLY A 20 11.34 13.54 -1.23
N PHE A 21 12.23 12.92 -0.46
CA PHE A 21 13.59 13.42 -0.23
C PHE A 21 14.41 13.46 -1.52
N TRP A 22 14.45 12.35 -2.26
CA TRP A 22 15.16 12.30 -3.54
C TRP A 22 14.53 13.20 -4.59
N GLY A 23 13.20 13.27 -4.65
CA GLY A 23 12.48 14.20 -5.52
C GLY A 23 12.88 15.65 -5.24
N THR A 24 12.91 16.05 -3.97
CA THR A 24 13.33 17.39 -3.56
C THR A 24 14.80 17.63 -3.87
N PHE A 25 15.67 16.65 -3.61
CA PHE A 25 17.10 16.74 -3.91
C PHE A 25 17.33 16.98 -5.40
N PHE A 26 16.72 16.21 -6.29
CA PHE A 26 16.86 16.39 -7.74
C PHE A 26 16.19 17.68 -8.22
N CYS A 27 15.04 18.06 -7.65
CA CYS A 27 14.41 19.34 -7.98
C CYS A 27 15.35 20.51 -7.69
N VAL A 28 15.95 20.56 -6.49
CA VAL A 28 16.83 21.67 -6.07
C VAL A 28 18.18 21.65 -6.77
N THR A 29 18.78 20.47 -6.98
CA THR A 29 20.15 20.36 -7.50
C THR A 29 20.24 20.27 -9.03
N VAL A 30 19.19 19.80 -9.69
CA VAL A 30 19.20 19.58 -11.15
C VAL A 30 18.17 20.45 -11.85
N LEU A 31 16.89 20.36 -11.49
CA LEU A 31 15.84 21.10 -12.21
C LEU A 31 15.94 22.61 -11.99
N TYR A 32 16.20 23.03 -10.75
CA TYR A 32 16.25 24.45 -10.40
C TYR A 32 17.39 25.22 -11.08
N PRO A 33 18.64 24.70 -11.09
CA PRO A 33 19.72 25.35 -11.82
C PRO A 33 19.45 25.38 -13.32
N ILE A 34 18.90 24.30 -13.89
CA ILE A 34 18.52 24.28 -15.31
C ILE A 34 17.47 25.36 -15.59
N ALA A 35 16.41 25.46 -14.78
CA ALA A 35 15.36 26.47 -14.94
C ALA A 35 15.90 27.91 -14.84
N PHE A 36 16.93 28.13 -14.02
CA PHE A 36 17.61 29.43 -13.92
C PHE A 36 18.44 29.78 -15.16
N PHE A 37 19.09 28.80 -15.80
CA PHE A 37 19.91 29.02 -16.99
C PHE A 37 19.10 29.06 -18.30
N VAL A 38 17.86 28.57 -18.29
CA VAL A 38 16.98 28.65 -19.47
C VAL A 38 16.40 30.07 -19.54
N PRO A 39 16.66 30.82 -20.62
CA PRO A 39 16.10 32.16 -20.78
C PRO A 39 14.58 32.08 -20.95
N GLY A 40 13.87 32.80 -20.09
CA GLY A 40 12.41 32.91 -20.08
C GLY A 40 11.95 34.36 -20.22
N ASP A 41 10.66 34.53 -20.53
CA ASP A 41 10.03 35.84 -20.76
C ASP A 41 9.91 36.70 -19.49
N ASP A 42 10.09 36.13 -18.30
CA ASP A 42 9.96 36.84 -17.03
C ASP A 42 11.33 37.12 -16.39
N HIS A 43 11.80 38.36 -16.47
CA HIS A 43 13.09 38.83 -15.92
C HIS A 43 14.35 38.08 -16.43
N GLY A 44 14.30 37.43 -17.60
CA GLY A 44 15.46 36.82 -18.26
C GLY A 44 15.83 35.41 -17.79
N SER A 45 14.99 34.78 -16.98
CA SER A 45 15.10 33.40 -16.52
C SER A 45 13.69 32.78 -16.46
N TYR A 46 13.56 31.47 -16.66
CA TYR A 46 12.27 30.79 -16.56
C TYR A 46 11.74 30.73 -15.11
N GLU A 47 12.63 30.61 -14.13
CA GLU A 47 12.30 30.68 -12.70
C GLU A 47 13.41 31.39 -11.92
N ASN A 48 13.02 32.37 -11.09
CA ASN A 48 13.92 33.08 -10.19
C ASN A 48 13.50 32.84 -8.73
N PHE A 49 14.37 32.20 -7.96
CA PHE A 49 14.10 31.86 -6.55
C PHE A 49 13.72 33.08 -5.72
N GLU A 50 14.46 34.17 -5.89
CA GLU A 50 14.24 35.39 -5.12
C GLU A 50 12.86 35.99 -5.38
N ASN A 51 12.41 35.96 -6.65
CA ASN A 51 11.09 36.48 -7.03
C ASN A 51 9.97 35.58 -6.51
N THR A 52 10.06 34.26 -6.72
CA THR A 52 9.06 33.30 -6.23
C THR A 52 8.95 33.33 -4.70
N TRP A 53 10.08 33.41 -4.00
CA TRP A 53 10.12 33.54 -2.54
C TRP A 53 9.48 34.85 -2.07
N TYR A 54 9.78 35.97 -2.76
CA TYR A 54 9.19 37.27 -2.47
C TYR A 54 7.67 37.25 -2.65
N MET A 55 7.17 36.70 -3.76
CA MET A 55 5.74 36.56 -4.05
C MET A 55 5.03 35.68 -3.01
N LEU A 56 5.66 34.56 -2.61
CA LEU A 56 5.13 33.65 -1.59
C LEU A 56 4.99 34.36 -0.24
N MET A 57 5.99 35.14 0.19
CA MET A 57 5.95 35.80 1.50
C MET A 57 5.00 37.00 1.57
N HIS A 58 4.79 37.70 0.45
CA HIS A 58 4.02 38.95 0.46
C HIS A 58 2.54 38.77 0.06
N THR A 59 2.16 37.62 -0.52
CA THR A 59 0.79 37.41 -1.01
C THR A 59 0.06 36.31 -0.23
N ARG A 60 -0.89 36.70 0.63
CA ARG A 60 -1.69 35.73 1.42
C ARG A 60 -2.48 34.73 0.56
N SER A 61 -2.99 35.16 -0.59
CA SER A 61 -3.73 34.27 -1.50
C SER A 61 -2.85 33.11 -1.98
N ILE A 62 -1.60 33.41 -2.37
CA ILE A 62 -0.63 32.41 -2.83
C ILE A 62 -0.26 31.46 -1.68
N GLN A 63 -0.06 31.97 -0.45
CA GLN A 63 0.25 31.14 0.71
C GLN A 63 -0.83 30.11 1.02
N ILE A 64 -2.10 30.53 0.98
CA ILE A 64 -3.24 29.63 1.24
C ILE A 64 -3.32 28.57 0.13
N MET A 65 -3.22 28.98 -1.13
CA MET A 65 -3.25 28.06 -2.26
C MET A 65 -2.07 27.09 -2.24
N PHE A 66 -0.87 27.55 -1.89
CA PHE A 66 0.31 26.72 -1.70
C PHE A 66 0.11 25.68 -0.59
N GLY A 67 -0.42 26.10 0.56
CA GLY A 67 -0.71 25.19 1.67
C GLY A 67 -1.74 24.11 1.31
N VAL A 68 -2.84 24.51 0.64
CA VAL A 68 -3.87 23.57 0.16
C VAL A 68 -3.27 22.60 -0.86
N TYR A 69 -2.51 23.11 -1.83
CA TYR A 69 -1.86 22.31 -2.87
C TYR A 69 -0.85 21.32 -2.27
N PHE A 70 -0.04 21.76 -1.30
CA PHE A 70 0.93 20.92 -0.60
C PHE A 70 0.23 19.77 0.13
N VAL A 71 -0.82 20.06 0.91
CA VAL A 71 -1.58 19.03 1.63
C VAL A 71 -2.28 18.07 0.66
N ALA A 72 -2.84 18.59 -0.44
CA ALA A 72 -3.51 17.78 -1.45
C ALA A 72 -2.54 16.80 -2.13
N ILE A 73 -1.37 17.28 -2.57
CA ILE A 73 -0.36 16.43 -3.20
C ILE A 73 0.27 15.46 -2.21
N PHE A 74 0.57 15.91 -0.99
CA PHE A 74 1.09 15.03 0.05
C PHE A 74 0.09 13.90 0.35
N GLY A 75 -1.18 14.25 0.55
CA GLY A 75 -2.25 13.28 0.76
C GLY A 75 -2.41 12.34 -0.43
N TYR A 76 -2.39 12.87 -1.65
CA TYR A 76 -2.46 12.08 -2.88
C TYR A 76 -1.34 11.04 -2.97
N ASN A 77 -0.09 11.45 -2.76
CA ASN A 77 1.05 10.53 -2.77
C ASN A 77 0.99 9.52 -1.62
N LEU A 78 0.57 9.95 -0.42
CA LEU A 78 0.42 9.07 0.74
C LEU A 78 -0.64 7.98 0.50
N PHE A 79 -1.80 8.37 -0.02
CA PHE A 79 -2.87 7.43 -0.34
C PHE A 79 -2.49 6.53 -1.50
N ALA A 80 -1.79 7.02 -2.53
CA ALA A 80 -1.31 6.20 -3.64
C ALA A 80 -0.40 5.08 -3.14
N VAL A 81 0.61 5.41 -2.33
CA VAL A 81 1.51 4.42 -1.73
C VAL A 81 0.75 3.46 -0.82
N LEU A 82 -0.14 3.97 0.05
CA LEU A 82 -0.95 3.11 0.94
C LEU A 82 -1.84 2.15 0.16
N VAL A 83 -2.47 2.62 -0.92
CA VAL A 83 -3.20 1.78 -1.86
C VAL A 83 -2.28 0.72 -2.43
N THR A 84 -1.07 1.07 -2.89
CA THR A 84 -0.04 0.12 -3.38
C THR A 84 0.22 -1.02 -2.41
N PHE A 85 0.31 -0.72 -1.12
CA PHE A 85 0.54 -1.73 -0.09
C PHE A 85 -0.70 -2.55 0.29
N LEU A 86 -1.92 -2.01 0.15
CA LEU A 86 -3.15 -2.68 0.56
C LEU A 86 -3.84 -3.45 -0.57
N MET A 87 -3.54 -3.14 -1.83
CA MET A 87 -4.31 -3.61 -2.97
C MET A 87 -3.50 -4.52 -3.91
N ASN A 88 -4.18 -5.52 -4.47
CA ASN A 88 -3.62 -6.42 -5.48
C ASN A 88 -3.31 -5.66 -6.80
N SER A 89 -2.39 -6.16 -7.62
CA SER A 89 -1.90 -5.51 -8.86
C SER A 89 -3.03 -5.08 -9.82
N ILE A 90 -4.14 -5.81 -9.81
CA ILE A 90 -5.34 -5.54 -10.61
C ILE A 90 -6.02 -4.23 -10.21
N TRP A 91 -6.12 -3.94 -8.91
CA TRP A 91 -6.75 -2.72 -8.42
C TRP A 91 -5.89 -1.49 -8.73
N HIS A 92 -4.56 -1.62 -8.77
CA HIS A 92 -3.67 -0.55 -9.25
C HIS A 92 -3.93 -0.20 -10.70
N ALA A 93 -4.02 -1.22 -11.57
CA ALA A 93 -4.35 -1.00 -12.97
C ALA A 93 -5.71 -0.32 -13.16
N ILE A 94 -6.71 -0.71 -12.35
CA ILE A 94 -8.03 -0.08 -12.37
C ILE A 94 -7.97 1.38 -11.92
N LEU A 95 -7.30 1.68 -10.81
CA LEU A 95 -7.21 3.02 -10.24
C LEU A 95 -6.43 3.99 -11.12
N ASP A 96 -5.38 3.52 -11.78
CA ASP A 96 -4.63 4.34 -12.74
C ASP A 96 -5.48 4.74 -13.95
N ASN A 97 -6.41 3.87 -14.37
CA ASN A 97 -7.35 4.18 -15.45
C ASN A 97 -8.44 5.17 -15.02
N PHE A 98 -8.80 5.21 -13.73
CA PHE A 98 -9.75 6.21 -13.20
C PHE A 98 -9.15 7.61 -13.10
N ARG A 99 -7.85 7.73 -12.86
CA ARG A 99 -7.16 9.03 -12.69
C ARG A 99 -7.44 10.04 -13.83
N PRO A 100 -7.22 9.71 -15.12
CA PRO A 100 -7.53 10.65 -16.20
C PRO A 100 -9.04 10.90 -16.36
N ILE A 101 -9.88 9.93 -16.01
CA ILE A 101 -11.34 10.05 -16.09
C ILE A 101 -11.85 11.05 -15.06
N THR A 102 -11.40 10.95 -13.81
CA THR A 102 -11.82 11.86 -12.74
C THR A 102 -11.33 13.29 -12.98
N VAL A 103 -10.08 13.45 -13.43
CA VAL A 103 -9.54 14.77 -13.81
C VAL A 103 -10.39 15.39 -14.93
N TRP A 104 -10.72 14.62 -15.96
CA TRP A 104 -11.55 15.11 -17.06
C TRP A 104 -12.98 15.47 -16.63
N ILE A 105 -13.61 14.66 -15.78
CA ILE A 105 -14.94 14.98 -15.23
C ILE A 105 -14.89 16.28 -14.42
N VAL A 106 -13.88 16.46 -13.57
CA VAL A 106 -13.71 17.67 -12.77
C VAL A 106 -13.48 18.87 -13.68
N ASP A 107 -12.64 18.75 -14.70
CA ASP A 107 -12.36 19.81 -15.68
C ASP A 107 -13.63 20.27 -16.40
N LEU A 108 -14.44 19.32 -16.86
CA LEU A 108 -15.73 19.60 -17.49
C LEU A 108 -16.70 20.26 -16.49
N THR A 109 -16.72 19.77 -15.25
CA THR A 109 -17.60 20.28 -14.18
C THR A 109 -17.23 21.72 -13.80
N LEU A 110 -15.93 22.04 -13.70
CA LEU A 110 -15.45 23.40 -13.44
C LEU A 110 -15.90 24.35 -14.54
N PHE A 111 -15.83 23.94 -15.81
CA PHE A 111 -16.26 24.78 -16.94
C PHE A 111 -17.75 25.14 -16.84
N TYR A 112 -18.61 24.15 -16.56
CA TYR A 112 -20.06 24.37 -16.49
C TYR A 112 -20.54 25.03 -15.19
N LEU A 113 -19.86 24.84 -14.06
CA LEU A 113 -20.25 25.41 -12.77
C LEU A 113 -19.64 26.78 -12.46
N LEU A 114 -18.43 27.08 -12.97
CA LEU A 114 -17.70 28.33 -12.69
C LEU A 114 -17.68 29.30 -13.88
N ALA A 115 -18.78 29.33 -14.65
CA ALA A 115 -19.03 30.28 -15.72
C ALA A 115 -17.94 30.32 -16.83
N GLY A 116 -17.31 29.19 -17.13
CA GLY A 116 -16.37 29.05 -18.26
C GLY A 116 -15.02 29.74 -18.10
N ALA A 117 -14.69 30.25 -16.90
CA ALA A 117 -13.38 30.85 -16.64
C ALA A 117 -12.27 29.80 -16.44
N PHE A 118 -12.63 28.58 -16.03
CA PHE A 118 -11.72 27.49 -15.73
C PHE A 118 -12.27 26.17 -16.28
N GLY A 119 -11.41 25.37 -16.90
CA GLY A 119 -11.74 24.06 -17.48
C GLY A 119 -12.01 24.07 -18.98
N ALA A 120 -12.05 22.89 -19.61
CA ALA A 120 -12.34 22.78 -21.04
C ALA A 120 -13.86 22.59 -21.31
N PRO A 121 -14.43 23.31 -22.29
CA PRO A 121 -15.77 23.02 -22.77
C PRO A 121 -15.85 21.64 -23.41
N TRP A 122 -17.06 21.09 -23.46
CA TRP A 122 -17.32 19.94 -24.33
C TRP A 122 -17.13 20.32 -25.80
N ASP A 123 -16.09 19.79 -26.43
CA ASP A 123 -15.87 19.91 -27.86
C ASP A 123 -16.51 18.73 -28.59
N ASN A 124 -17.45 19.03 -29.49
CA ASN A 124 -18.24 18.06 -30.23
C ASN A 124 -17.44 17.05 -31.07
N ARG A 125 -16.14 17.25 -31.32
CA ARG A 125 -15.31 16.25 -32.02
C ARG A 125 -14.32 15.56 -31.09
N TRP A 126 -13.56 16.33 -30.31
CA TRP A 126 -12.47 15.80 -29.50
C TRP A 126 -12.95 15.15 -28.21
N SER A 127 -14.00 15.70 -27.56
CA SER A 127 -14.54 15.10 -26.33
C SER A 127 -15.21 13.75 -26.57
N TRP A 128 -15.79 13.52 -27.77
CA TRP A 128 -16.31 12.21 -28.14
C TRP A 128 -15.21 11.17 -28.41
N LEU A 129 -14.10 11.59 -29.01
CA LEU A 129 -12.93 10.72 -29.20
C LEU A 129 -12.30 10.36 -27.84
N GLN A 130 -12.19 11.33 -26.94
CA GLN A 130 -11.68 11.14 -25.59
C GLN A 130 -12.60 10.21 -24.78
N LEU A 131 -13.91 10.42 -24.82
CA LEU A 131 -14.89 9.54 -24.17
C LEU A 131 -14.82 8.12 -24.75
N GLY A 132 -14.73 7.99 -26.08
CA GLY A 132 -14.54 6.69 -26.74
C GLY A 132 -13.27 5.99 -26.26
N GLY A 133 -12.16 6.73 -26.15
CA GLY A 133 -10.90 6.23 -25.59
C GLY A 133 -11.06 5.74 -24.15
N MET A 134 -11.76 6.49 -23.29
CA MET A 134 -12.04 6.10 -21.91
C MET A 134 -12.90 4.84 -21.81
N ILE A 135 -13.92 4.71 -22.67
CA ILE A 135 -14.77 3.51 -22.73
C ILE A 135 -13.94 2.29 -23.13
N VAL A 136 -13.09 2.42 -24.16
CA VAL A 136 -12.18 1.34 -24.59
C VAL A 136 -11.21 0.97 -23.48
N LEU A 137 -10.70 1.94 -22.74
CA LEU A 137 -9.79 1.74 -21.60
C LEU A 137 -10.47 0.98 -20.45
N LEU A 138 -11.67 1.41 -20.04
CA LEU A 138 -12.45 0.71 -19.01
C LEU A 138 -12.86 -0.69 -19.46
N TYR A 139 -13.22 -0.86 -20.73
CA TYR A 139 -13.56 -2.15 -21.31
C TYR A 139 -12.36 -3.11 -21.35
N GLY A 140 -11.19 -2.63 -21.76
CA GLY A 140 -9.94 -3.40 -21.70
C GLY A 140 -9.58 -3.82 -20.28
N THR A 141 -9.78 -2.92 -19.31
CA THR A 141 -9.57 -3.21 -17.88
C THR A 141 -10.55 -4.27 -17.36
N ALA A 142 -11.82 -4.19 -17.79
CA ALA A 142 -12.85 -5.16 -17.44
C ALA A 142 -12.56 -6.55 -18.02
N ILE A 143 -12.02 -6.62 -19.25
CA ILE A 143 -11.55 -7.88 -19.85
C ILE A 143 -10.33 -8.43 -19.11
N TYR A 144 -9.36 -7.58 -18.76
CA TYR A 144 -8.18 -8.01 -18.01
C TYR A 144 -8.54 -8.58 -16.64
N ASN A 145 -9.54 -7.98 -15.97
CA ASN A 145 -10.06 -8.49 -14.70
C ASN A 145 -11.06 -9.65 -14.86
N ALA A 146 -11.43 -10.00 -16.10
CA ALA A 146 -12.46 -10.99 -16.38
C ALA A 146 -12.18 -12.34 -15.73
N PRO A 147 -10.96 -12.88 -15.62
CA PRO A 147 -10.73 -14.20 -15.02
C PRO A 147 -10.97 -14.29 -13.49
N ASN A 148 -11.13 -13.17 -12.77
CA ASN A 148 -11.29 -13.15 -11.30
C ASN A 148 -12.76 -13.21 -10.84
N ALA A 149 -12.99 -13.72 -9.63
CA ALA A 149 -14.33 -13.82 -9.02
C ALA A 149 -14.96 -12.42 -8.79
N GLY A 150 -15.93 -12.05 -9.62
CA GLY A 150 -16.71 -10.80 -9.49
C GLY A 150 -16.82 -9.95 -10.77
N SER A 151 -16.11 -10.30 -11.83
CA SER A 151 -16.15 -9.61 -13.12
C SER A 151 -17.12 -10.25 -14.12
N ILE A 152 -17.43 -9.52 -15.20
CA ILE A 152 -18.39 -9.95 -16.23
C ILE A 152 -17.86 -11.25 -16.87
N PRO A 153 -18.58 -12.39 -16.76
CA PRO A 153 -18.08 -13.66 -17.27
C PRO A 153 -18.08 -13.64 -18.81
N LEU A 154 -16.88 -13.66 -19.40
CA LEU A 154 -16.67 -13.69 -20.85
C LEU A 154 -16.83 -15.13 -21.37
N LYS A 155 -18.08 -15.55 -21.53
CA LYS A 155 -18.49 -16.88 -22.01
C LYS A 155 -18.94 -16.87 -23.48
N GLY A 156 -18.16 -16.26 -24.37
CA GLY A 156 -18.46 -16.23 -25.81
C GLY A 156 -19.73 -15.44 -26.17
N THR A 157 -20.18 -14.53 -25.30
CA THR A 157 -21.29 -13.62 -25.53
C THR A 157 -20.93 -12.51 -26.52
N TRP A 158 -21.93 -11.86 -27.11
CA TRP A 158 -21.72 -10.84 -28.16
C TRP A 158 -20.88 -9.63 -27.69
N TYR A 159 -20.98 -9.25 -26.41
CA TYR A 159 -20.16 -8.21 -25.79
C TYR A 159 -18.75 -8.68 -25.39
N ALA A 160 -18.43 -9.96 -25.58
CA ALA A 160 -17.11 -10.56 -25.33
C ALA A 160 -16.29 -10.71 -26.62
N PHE A 161 -16.73 -10.12 -27.75
CA PHE A 161 -16.11 -10.27 -29.08
C PHE A 161 -15.77 -11.73 -29.45
N GLY A 162 -16.59 -12.69 -29.00
CA GLY A 162 -16.37 -14.12 -29.27
C GLY A 162 -15.25 -14.78 -28.45
N MET A 163 -14.61 -14.07 -27.51
CA MET A 163 -13.63 -14.67 -26.61
C MET A 163 -14.32 -15.56 -25.57
N ASN A 164 -13.85 -16.79 -25.42
CA ASN A 164 -14.41 -17.78 -24.50
C ASN A 164 -13.32 -18.27 -23.54
N PHE A 165 -13.30 -17.70 -22.35
CA PHE A 165 -12.31 -18.01 -21.31
C PHE A 165 -12.82 -19.05 -20.30
N THR A 166 -13.90 -19.79 -20.62
CA THR A 166 -14.55 -20.73 -19.66
C THR A 166 -13.59 -21.71 -19.01
N ASN A 167 -12.59 -22.20 -19.76
CA ASN A 167 -11.59 -23.13 -19.21
C ASN A 167 -10.69 -22.46 -18.16
N GLU A 168 -10.26 -21.23 -18.43
CA GLU A 168 -9.38 -20.42 -17.57
C GLU A 168 -10.10 -19.96 -16.28
N TYR A 169 -11.41 -19.69 -16.39
CA TYR A 169 -12.27 -19.45 -15.22
C TYR A 169 -12.34 -20.64 -14.28
N ASP A 170 -12.44 -21.85 -14.84
CA ASP A 170 -12.60 -23.06 -14.04
C ASP A 170 -11.27 -23.46 -13.39
N THR A 171 -10.13 -23.26 -14.05
CA THR A 171 -8.80 -23.44 -13.42
C THR A 171 -8.58 -22.48 -12.25
N ILE A 172 -8.91 -21.19 -12.41
CA ILE A 172 -8.75 -20.19 -11.34
C ILE A 172 -9.67 -20.49 -10.16
N ARG A 173 -10.91 -20.92 -10.39
CA ARG A 173 -11.82 -21.33 -9.30
C ARG A 173 -11.27 -22.53 -8.52
N MET A 174 -10.67 -23.49 -9.21
CA MET A 174 -10.06 -24.65 -8.59
C MET A 174 -8.84 -24.24 -7.76
N GLU A 175 -7.95 -23.40 -8.30
CA GLU A 175 -6.80 -22.86 -7.56
C GLU A 175 -7.24 -22.05 -6.32
N GLN A 176 -8.27 -21.21 -6.43
CA GLN A 176 -8.83 -20.47 -5.29
C GLN A 176 -9.42 -21.40 -4.24
N HIS A 177 -10.06 -22.49 -4.66
CA HIS A 177 -10.64 -23.48 -3.76
C HIS A 177 -9.54 -24.30 -3.06
N GLU A 178 -8.47 -24.69 -3.76
CA GLU A 178 -7.30 -25.34 -3.18
C GLU A 178 -6.60 -24.43 -2.16
N ALA A 179 -6.37 -23.15 -2.50
CA ALA A 179 -5.79 -22.19 -1.57
C ALA A 179 -6.67 -21.96 -0.31
N ALA A 180 -8.00 -21.97 -0.46
CA ALA A 180 -8.92 -21.86 0.67
C ALA A 180 -8.88 -23.10 1.57
N MET A 181 -8.78 -24.29 0.99
CA MET A 181 -8.62 -25.56 1.71
C MET A 181 -7.31 -25.59 2.50
N ASP A 182 -6.21 -25.14 1.88
CA ASP A 182 -4.89 -25.06 2.53
C ASP A 182 -4.90 -24.06 3.69
N ALA A 183 -5.49 -22.88 3.50
CA ALA A 183 -5.65 -21.89 4.57
C ALA A 183 -6.50 -22.41 5.74
N GLU A 184 -7.59 -23.14 5.44
CA GLU A 184 -8.40 -23.78 6.48
C GLU A 184 -7.61 -24.88 7.23
N PHE A 185 -6.83 -25.67 6.50
CA PHE A 185 -5.98 -26.71 7.09
C PHE A 185 -4.91 -26.11 8.01
N GLU A 186 -4.22 -25.05 7.57
CA GLU A 186 -3.27 -24.31 8.41
C GLU A 186 -3.95 -23.72 9.66
N ALA A 187 -5.11 -23.08 9.51
CA ALA A 187 -5.87 -22.54 10.64
C ALA A 187 -6.25 -23.62 11.66
N ARG A 188 -6.69 -24.78 11.19
CA ARG A 188 -6.99 -25.95 12.04
C ARG A 188 -5.74 -26.47 12.76
N MET A 189 -4.59 -26.52 12.08
CA MET A 189 -3.32 -26.93 12.67
C MET A 189 -2.84 -25.95 13.75
N ILE A 190 -2.94 -24.64 13.49
CA ILE A 190 -2.64 -23.59 14.46
C ILE A 190 -3.58 -23.69 15.67
N ALA A 191 -4.89 -23.87 15.44
CA ALA A 191 -5.87 -24.05 16.51
C ALA A 191 -5.58 -25.30 17.36
N LYS A 192 -5.24 -26.42 16.72
CA LYS A 192 -4.87 -27.68 17.40
C LYS A 192 -3.58 -27.53 18.21
N LYS A 193 -2.56 -26.87 17.65
CA LYS A 193 -1.30 -26.56 18.36
C LYS A 193 -1.57 -25.64 19.57
N ARG A 194 -2.42 -24.62 19.42
CA ARG A 194 -2.84 -23.73 20.50
C ARG A 194 -3.56 -24.51 21.61
N ASN A 195 -4.52 -25.36 21.25
CA ASN A 195 -5.27 -26.16 22.22
C ASN A 195 -4.39 -27.21 22.96
N ASN A 196 -3.42 -27.81 22.27
CA ASN A 196 -2.46 -28.73 22.90
C ASN A 196 -1.49 -27.99 23.84
N SER A 197 -1.09 -26.76 23.50
CA SER A 197 -0.23 -25.94 24.35
C SER A 197 -0.92 -25.46 25.65
N SER A 198 -2.22 -25.15 25.60
CA SER A 198 -3.01 -24.88 26.81
C SER A 198 -3.14 -26.12 27.71
N PHE A 199 -3.27 -27.32 27.13
CA PHE A 199 -3.34 -28.57 27.89
C PHE A 199 -2.01 -28.96 28.57
N MET A 200 -0.87 -28.59 27.97
CA MET A 200 0.45 -28.80 28.58
C MET A 200 0.80 -27.77 29.67
N GLY A 201 0.24 -26.56 29.61
CA GLY A 201 0.45 -25.51 30.62
C GLY A 201 -0.19 -25.82 31.99
N GLU A 202 -1.22 -26.64 32.06
CA GLU A 202 -1.89 -27.01 33.32
C GLU A 202 -1.19 -28.15 34.09
N ARG A 203 -0.19 -28.83 33.51
CA ARG A 203 0.45 -30.01 34.14
C ARG A 203 1.55 -29.70 35.16
N SER A 204 1.86 -28.44 35.49
CA SER A 204 2.93 -28.16 36.47
C SER A 204 2.67 -26.95 37.38
N PRO A 205 1.97 -27.19 38.50
CA PRO A 205 2.35 -26.57 39.78
C PRO A 205 2.82 -27.59 40.84
N PHE A 206 2.57 -28.89 40.64
CA PHE A 206 2.76 -29.89 41.70
C PHE A 206 4.10 -30.63 41.70
N LEU A 207 4.83 -30.64 40.57
CA LEU A 207 6.13 -31.32 40.47
C LEU A 207 7.30 -30.53 41.08
N SER A 208 7.16 -29.21 41.24
CA SER A 208 8.20 -28.36 41.86
C SER A 208 8.28 -28.51 43.39
N LYS A 209 7.14 -28.70 44.07
CA LYS A 209 7.11 -28.84 45.54
C LYS A 209 7.62 -30.18 46.05
N ALA A 210 7.46 -31.27 45.29
CA ALA A 210 7.94 -32.59 45.72
C ALA A 210 9.49 -32.69 45.62
N ALA A 211 10.10 -32.04 44.63
CA ALA A 211 11.55 -32.03 44.47
C ALA A 211 12.26 -31.17 45.52
N SER A 212 11.65 -30.07 45.99
CA SER A 212 12.28 -29.20 47.00
C SER A 212 12.13 -29.69 48.44
N LEU A 213 11.14 -30.54 48.74
CA LEU A 213 10.91 -31.09 50.08
C LEU A 213 11.80 -32.31 50.41
N ALA A 214 12.38 -32.98 49.41
CA ALA A 214 13.29 -34.11 49.62
C ALA A 214 14.74 -33.67 49.93
N ALA A 215 15.11 -32.43 49.62
CA ALA A 215 16.48 -31.92 49.77
C ALA A 215 16.79 -31.29 51.14
N THR A 216 15.79 -31.15 52.02
CA THR A 216 15.93 -30.42 53.29
C THR A 216 15.79 -31.35 54.49
N ARG A 217 16.74 -32.28 54.65
CA ARG A 217 16.87 -33.06 55.89
C ARG A 217 18.29 -32.85 56.45
N PRO A 218 18.46 -32.12 57.57
CA PRO A 218 19.79 -31.80 58.09
C PRO A 218 20.41 -33.02 58.79
N ALA A 219 21.68 -33.29 58.48
CA ALA A 219 22.51 -34.26 59.19
C ALA A 219 22.90 -33.69 60.57
N ALA A 220 22.41 -34.33 61.64
CA ALA A 220 22.83 -34.01 63.00
C ALA A 220 24.16 -34.70 63.32
N THR A 221 25.15 -33.88 63.63
CA THR A 221 26.47 -34.19 64.18
C THR A 221 26.37 -34.90 65.52
N ASN A 222 27.23 -35.90 65.78
CA ASN A 222 27.55 -36.32 67.14
C ASN A 222 29.06 -36.52 67.28
N SER A 223 29.68 -35.72 68.15
CA SER A 223 31.07 -35.86 68.56
C SER A 223 31.16 -36.77 69.78
N SER A 224 32.15 -37.66 69.85
CA SER A 224 33.03 -37.79 71.03
C SER A 224 34.08 -38.90 70.89
N ASN A 225 35.31 -38.53 71.26
CA ASN A 225 36.33 -39.27 72.00
C ASN A 225 36.97 -40.56 71.45
N GLY A 226 38.27 -40.44 71.13
CA GLY A 226 39.31 -40.74 72.12
C GLY A 226 40.19 -41.98 71.89
N GLY A 227 41.50 -41.74 71.65
CA GLY A 227 42.64 -42.65 71.89
C GLY A 227 42.71 -43.90 70.98
N THR A 228 43.84 -44.49 70.60
CA THR A 228 45.21 -44.49 71.14
C THR A 228 46.09 -45.34 70.19
N PHE A 229 47.37 -44.98 70.02
CA PHE A 229 48.56 -45.80 69.65
C PHE A 229 48.52 -46.60 68.32
N VAL A 230 49.50 -46.54 67.41
CA VAL A 230 50.98 -46.47 67.52
C VAL A 230 51.54 -45.63 66.38
#